data_AF-A0A2D6REB8-F1
#
_entry.id   AF-A0A2D6REB8-F1
#
_cell.length_a   1.000
_cell.length_b   1.000
_cell.length_c   1.000
_cell.angle_alpha   90.00
_cell.angle_beta   90.00
_cell.angle_gamma   90.00
#
_symmetry.space_group_name_H-M   'P 1'
#
loop_
_entity.id
_entity.type
_entity.pdbx_description
1 polymer ?
#
loop_
_entity_poly.entity_id
_entity_poly.type
_entity_poly.pdbx_seq_one_letter_code
_entity_poly.pdbx_strand_id
1 'polypeptide(L)'
;VHGLHYIIENANADDGLLIVDDVFDSGRCIDALIKQLKVLMRNNMPKDVRVACPWYKPKNSKVDIVPDYYVHESEEWLVFPHELSGLTAEEIASGKTDLTNIKELFI
;
A
#
# COMPACT_ATOMS: atom_id res chain seq x y z
N VAL A 1 3.28 14.69 3.95
CA VAL A 1 2.35 13.57 4.19
C VAL A 1 1.23 14.06 5.09
N HIS A 2 0.02 14.28 4.56
CA HIS A 2 -1.08 14.92 5.29
C HIS A 2 -1.79 13.99 6.30
N GLY A 3 -1.74 12.66 6.12
CA GLY A 3 -2.48 11.71 6.97
C GLY A 3 -1.84 11.38 8.33
N LEU A 4 -0.51 11.48 8.45
CA LEU A 4 0.20 11.10 9.68
C LEU A 4 -0.21 11.96 10.88
N HIS A 5 -0.37 13.27 10.65
CA HIS A 5 -0.72 14.22 11.71
C HIS A 5 -2.12 13.95 12.26
N TYR A 6 -3.07 13.64 11.36
CA TYR A 6 -4.43 13.29 11.75
C TYR A 6 -4.47 12.09 12.71
N ILE A 7 -3.70 11.03 12.43
CA ILE A 7 -3.63 9.85 13.30
C ILE A 7 -3.11 10.23 14.68
N ILE A 8 -2.05 11.05 14.74
CA ILE A 8 -1.44 11.48 16.01
C ILE A 8 -2.42 12.29 16.88
N GLU A 9 -3.27 13.10 16.25
CA GLU A 9 -4.24 13.94 16.95
C GLU A 9 -5.51 13.19 17.39
N ASN A 10 -5.89 12.13 16.67
CA ASN A 10 -7.22 11.53 16.79
C ASN A 10 -7.23 10.08 17.30
N ALA A 11 -6.09 9.38 17.32
CA ALA A 11 -6.01 8.00 17.82
C ALA A 11 -5.28 7.91 19.17
N ASN A 12 -5.71 6.97 20.00
CA ASN A 12 -5.16 6.68 21.32
C ASN A 12 -4.87 5.19 21.50
N ALA A 13 -4.27 4.84 22.65
CA ALA A 13 -3.76 3.50 22.92
C ALA A 13 -4.83 2.39 22.90
N ASP A 14 -6.07 2.75 23.21
CA ASP A 14 -7.19 1.80 23.29
C ASP A 14 -8.00 1.72 21.98
N ASP A 15 -7.65 2.55 20.98
CA ASP A 15 -8.21 2.47 19.64
C ASP A 15 -7.52 1.38 18.80
N GLY A 16 -8.20 0.94 17.74
CA GLY A 16 -7.60 0.09 16.71
C GLY A 16 -7.17 0.91 15.49
N LEU A 17 -6.01 0.61 14.92
CA LEU A 17 -5.50 1.24 13.69
C LEU A 17 -5.37 0.20 12.59
N LEU A 18 -6.16 0.36 11.52
CA LEU A 18 -6.01 -0.43 10.29
C LEU A 18 -5.34 0.42 9.20
N ILE A 19 -4.14 0.02 8.79
CA ILE A 19 -3.42 0.61 7.66
C ILE A 19 -3.82 -0.16 6.41
N VAL A 20 -4.33 0.55 5.39
CA VAL A 20 -4.80 -0.06 4.14
C VAL A 20 -3.95 0.45 2.99
N ASP A 21 -3.43 -0.47 2.18
CA ASP A 21 -2.68 -0.18 0.95
C ASP A 21 -3.17 -1.09 -0.19
N ASP A 22 -2.86 -0.75 -1.44
CA ASP A 22 -3.29 -1.53 -2.61
C ASP A 22 -2.48 -2.83 -2.81
N VAL A 23 -1.18 -2.77 -2.53
CA VAL A 23 -0.26 -3.90 -2.56
C VAL A 23 0.77 -3.84 -1.45
N PHE A 24 0.91 -4.95 -0.72
CA PHE A 24 2.07 -5.17 0.15
C PHE A 24 3.18 -5.84 -0.66
N ASP A 25 4.10 -5.05 -1.19
CA ASP A 25 5.25 -5.52 -1.97
C ASP A 25 6.51 -5.68 -1.10
N SER A 26 7.35 -4.65 -1.01
CA SER A 26 8.53 -4.68 -0.13
C SER A 26 8.22 -4.49 1.36
N GLY A 27 7.05 -3.94 1.70
CA GLY A 27 6.60 -3.62 3.05
C GLY A 27 7.30 -2.43 3.73
N ARG A 28 8.32 -1.82 3.10
CA ARG A 28 9.14 -0.75 3.71
C ARG A 28 8.36 0.50 4.08
N CYS A 29 7.39 0.89 3.25
CA CYS A 29 6.59 2.10 3.49
C CYS A 29 5.76 1.96 4.78
N ILE A 30 5.05 0.84 4.91
CA ILE A 30 4.20 0.53 6.07
C ILE A 30 5.04 0.35 7.33
N ASP A 31 6.18 -0.34 7.24
CA ASP A 31 7.10 -0.48 8.38
C ASP A 31 7.64 0.87 8.86
N ALA A 32 8.06 1.74 7.94
CA ALA A 32 8.52 3.09 8.27
C ALA A 32 7.40 3.94 8.90
N LEU A 33 6.17 3.85 8.37
CA LEU A 33 5.00 4.52 8.93
C LEU A 33 4.74 4.08 10.38
N ILE A 34 4.69 2.77 10.64
CA ILE A 34 4.46 2.22 11.98
C ILE A 34 5.58 2.66 12.94
N LYS A 35 6.84 2.60 12.51
CA LYS A 35 7.99 3.07 13.32
C LYS A 35 7.88 4.57 13.64
N GLN A 36 7.48 5.38 12.67
CA GLN A 36 7.30 6.81 12.88
C GLN A 36 6.14 7.12 13.84
N LEU A 37 5.01 6.42 13.70
CA LEU A 37 3.87 6.55 14.62
C LEU A 37 4.24 6.16 16.05
N LYS A 38 4.97 5.05 16.25
CA LYS A 38 5.46 4.63 17.57
C LYS A 38 6.31 5.72 18.25
N VAL A 39 7.18 6.40 17.49
CA VAL A 39 8.02 7.49 18.01
C VAL A 39 7.18 8.72 18.38
N LEU A 40 6.23 9.10 17.53
CA LEU A 40 5.46 10.34 17.69
C LEU A 40 4.35 10.21 18.74
N MET A 41 3.65 9.08 18.78
CA MET A 41 2.50 8.86 19.67
C MET A 41 2.90 8.35 21.06
N ARG A 42 4.08 7.71 21.19
CA ARG A 42 4.58 7.17 22.46
C ARG A 42 3.53 6.26 23.14
N ASN A 43 3.13 6.59 24.37
CA ASN A 43 2.14 5.83 25.14
C ASN A 43 0.73 5.88 24.54
N ASN A 44 0.46 6.80 23.61
CA ASN A 44 -0.83 6.90 22.92
C ASN A 44 -0.87 6.05 21.64
N MET A 45 0.22 5.37 21.26
CA MET A 45 0.21 4.49 20.11
C MET A 45 -0.86 3.40 20.29
N PRO A 46 -1.78 3.21 19.33
CA PRO A 46 -2.72 2.09 19.33
C PRO A 46 -2.03 0.76 19.61
N LYS A 47 -2.60 -0.03 20.53
CA LYS A 47 -2.07 -1.36 20.86
C LYS A 47 -2.39 -2.40 19.79
N ASP A 48 -3.52 -2.24 19.10
CA ASP A 48 -3.94 -3.09 17.98
C ASP A 48 -3.71 -2.33 16.66
N VAL A 49 -2.60 -2.66 15.99
CA VAL A 49 -2.22 -2.08 14.70
C VAL A 49 -2.17 -3.21 13.68
N ARG A 50 -2.98 -3.10 12.64
CA ARG A 50 -3.10 -4.11 11.59
C ARG A 50 -2.90 -3.53 10.21
N VAL A 51 -2.56 -4.38 9.26
CA VAL A 51 -2.32 -4.02 7.86
C VAL A 51 -3.24 -4.84 6.95
N ALA A 52 -3.92 -4.18 6.03
CA ALA A 52 -4.75 -4.82 5.01
C ALA A 52 -4.32 -4.40 3.60
N CYS A 53 -4.33 -5.36 2.67
CA CYS A 53 -4.10 -5.08 1.26
C CYS A 53 -4.78 -6.11 0.37
N PRO A 54 -5.33 -5.74 -0.80
CA PRO A 54 -5.84 -6.74 -1.75
C PRO A 54 -4.76 -7.73 -2.21
N TRP A 55 -3.54 -7.25 -2.47
CA TRP A 55 -2.44 -8.06 -2.98
C TRP A 55 -1.22 -8.09 -2.06
N TYR A 56 -0.70 -9.27 -1.77
CA TYR A 56 0.52 -9.50 -1.00
C TYR A 56 1.58 -10.22 -1.84
N LYS A 57 2.82 -9.71 -1.86
CA LYS A 57 3.96 -10.31 -2.56
C LYS A 57 5.03 -10.79 -1.57
N PRO A 58 4.85 -11.98 -0.94
CA PRO A 58 5.73 -12.44 0.15
C PRO A 58 7.21 -12.53 -0.27
N LYS A 59 7.50 -12.97 -1.49
CA LYS A 59 8.89 -13.08 -1.99
C LYS A 59 9.62 -11.74 -2.09
N ASN A 60 8.88 -10.64 -2.21
CA ASN A 60 9.45 -9.30 -2.33
C ASN A 60 9.63 -8.61 -0.98
N SER A 61 9.05 -9.17 0.10
CA SER A 61 9.10 -8.59 1.45
C SER A 61 10.56 -8.34 1.89
N LYS A 62 10.81 -7.13 2.42
CA LYS A 62 12.11 -6.69 2.95
C LYS A 62 12.04 -6.32 4.44
N VAL A 63 10.94 -6.70 5.09
CA VAL A 63 10.60 -6.40 6.48
C VAL A 63 9.96 -7.64 7.10
N ASP A 64 9.98 -7.73 8.43
CA ASP A 64 9.43 -8.89 9.15
C ASP A 64 7.90 -8.81 9.30
N ILE A 65 7.31 -7.62 9.13
CA ILE A 65 5.87 -7.45 9.18
C ILE A 65 5.22 -8.09 7.94
N VAL A 66 4.09 -8.76 8.15
CA VAL A 66 3.23 -9.31 7.11
C VAL A 66 1.84 -8.69 7.24
N PRO A 67 1.07 -8.54 6.15
CA PRO A 67 -0.29 -8.03 6.25
C PRO A 67 -1.19 -8.99 7.03
N ASP A 68 -1.99 -8.46 7.95
CA ASP A 68 -3.00 -9.21 8.72
C ASP A 68 -4.16 -9.67 7.83
N TYR A 69 -4.47 -8.89 6.80
CA TYR A 69 -5.55 -9.19 5.86
C TYR A 69 -5.06 -9.02 4.42
N TYR A 70 -5.25 -10.06 3.63
CA TYR A 70 -5.06 -9.99 2.20
C TYR A 70 -6.02 -10.88 1.43
N VAL A 71 -6.28 -10.54 0.16
CA VAL A 71 -7.17 -11.31 -0.70
C VAL A 71 -6.38 -12.27 -1.57
N HIS A 72 -5.24 -11.82 -2.10
CA HIS A 72 -4.42 -12.58 -3.04
C HIS A 72 -2.95 -12.52 -2.69
N GLU A 73 -2.26 -13.66 -2.76
CA GLU A 73 -0.80 -13.71 -2.87
C GLU A 73 -0.40 -13.78 -4.33
N SER A 74 0.64 -13.05 -4.72
CA SER A 74 1.10 -13.02 -6.12
C SER A 74 2.59 -12.72 -6.23
N GLU A 75 3.18 -13.20 -7.33
CA GLU A 75 4.52 -12.83 -7.78
C GLU A 75 4.48 -12.01 -9.07
N GLU A 76 3.28 -11.87 -9.65
CA GLU A 76 3.06 -11.24 -10.94
C GLU A 76 3.23 -9.73 -10.87
N TRP A 77 3.62 -9.12 -11.98
CA TRP A 77 3.55 -7.68 -12.13
C TRP A 77 2.09 -7.22 -12.05
N LEU A 78 1.81 -6.23 -11.20
CA LEU A 78 0.45 -5.70 -11.00
C LEU A 78 0.41 -4.31 -11.63
N VAL A 79 -0.70 -4.03 -12.31
CA VAL A 79 -1.01 -2.70 -12.83
C VAL A 79 -2.43 -2.38 -12.38
N PHE A 80 -2.57 -1.30 -11.60
CA PHE A 80 -3.86 -0.92 -11.07
C PHE A 80 -4.57 0.09 -12.00
N PRO A 81 -5.91 0.05 -12.08
CA PRO A 81 -6.66 0.96 -12.95
C PRO A 81 -6.37 2.45 -12.70
N HIS A 82 -6.13 2.84 -11.44
CA HIS A 82 -5.86 4.22 -11.08
C HIS A 82 -4.48 4.72 -11.56
N GLU A 83 -3.53 3.82 -11.86
CA GLU A 83 -2.24 4.17 -12.48
C GLU A 83 -2.36 4.49 -13.98
N LEU A 84 -3.48 4.12 -14.59
CA LEU A 84 -3.80 4.41 -15.99
C LEU A 84 -4.75 5.60 -16.13
N SER A 85 -5.45 5.95 -15.05
CA SER A 85 -6.41 7.05 -15.03
C SER A 85 -5.73 8.38 -15.37
N GLY A 86 -6.25 9.06 -16.39
CA GLY A 86 -5.76 10.37 -16.84
C GLY A 86 -4.71 10.31 -17.96
N LEU A 87 -4.30 9.11 -18.40
CA LEU A 87 -3.45 8.94 -19.57
C LEU A 87 -4.28 8.73 -20.84
N THR A 88 -3.85 9.28 -21.96
CA THR A 88 -4.42 8.94 -23.28
C THR A 88 -3.92 7.58 -23.76
N ALA A 89 -4.61 7.00 -24.75
CA ALA A 89 -4.20 5.74 -25.37
C ALA A 89 -2.76 5.82 -25.93
N GLU A 90 -2.38 6.96 -26.51
CA GLU A 90 -1.04 7.21 -27.03
C GLU A 90 0.02 7.28 -25.92
N GLU A 91 -0.30 7.91 -24.79
CA GLU A 91 0.60 7.99 -23.63
C GLU A 91 0.82 6.62 -23.00
N ILE A 92 -0.23 5.80 -22.89
CA ILE A 92 -0.14 4.41 -22.44
C ILE A 92 0.73 3.61 -23.42
N ALA A 93 0.47 3.72 -24.73
CA ALA A 93 1.15 2.93 -25.74
C ALA A 93 2.65 3.24 -25.88
N SER A 94 3.06 4.49 -25.58
CA SER A 94 4.44 4.96 -25.65
C SER A 94 5.20 4.83 -24.33
N GLY A 95 4.55 5.02 -23.18
CA GLY A 95 5.19 5.06 -21.86
C GLY A 95 5.06 3.80 -21.02
N LYS A 96 4.08 2.92 -21.29
CA LYS A 96 3.83 1.70 -20.51
C LYS A 96 3.92 0.46 -21.39
N THR A 97 5.13 0.14 -21.85
CA THR A 97 5.39 -0.99 -22.75
C THR A 97 4.96 -2.35 -22.18
N ASP A 98 4.89 -2.48 -20.86
CA ASP A 98 4.43 -3.70 -20.18
C ASP A 98 2.95 -4.01 -20.43
N LEU A 99 2.18 -3.06 -20.99
CA LEU A 99 0.77 -3.21 -21.36
C LEU A 99 0.58 -3.53 -22.85
N THR A 100 1.67 -3.80 -23.59
CA THR A 100 1.61 -3.98 -25.05
C THR A 100 0.67 -5.11 -25.48
N ASN A 101 0.55 -6.15 -24.67
CA ASN A 101 -0.29 -7.33 -24.90
C ASN A 101 -1.79 -7.09 -24.67
N ILE A 102 -2.18 -5.94 -24.15
CA ILE A 102 -3.59 -5.57 -23.92
C ILE A 102 -3.91 -4.19 -24.51
N LYS A 103 -3.11 -3.73 -25.48
CA LYS A 103 -3.26 -2.41 -26.12
C LYS A 103 -4.65 -2.22 -26.71
N GLU A 104 -5.25 -3.28 -27.23
CA GLU A 104 -6.60 -3.27 -27.80
C GLU A 104 -7.71 -2.89 -26.80
N LEU A 105 -7.45 -2.98 -25.48
CA LEU A 105 -8.41 -2.55 -24.46
C LEU A 105 -8.48 -1.03 -24.29
N PHE A 106 -7.54 -0.29 -24.90
CA PHE A 106 -7.39 1.16 -24.75
C PHE A 106 -7.61 1.94 -26.06
N ILE A 107 -8.08 1.27 -27.12
CA ILE A 107 -8.38 1.87 -28.45
C ILE A 107 -9.87 2.21 -28.54
#